data_AF-A0A8J2RVE7-F1
#
_entry.id   AF-A0A8J2RVE7-F1
#
_cell.length_a   1.000
_cell.length_b   1.000
_cell.length_c   1.000
_cell.angle_alpha   90.00
_cell.angle_beta   90.00
_cell.angle_gamma   90.00
#
_symmetry.space_group_name_H-M   'P 1'
#
loop_
_entity.id
_entity.type
_entity.pdbx_description
1 polymer ?
#
loop_
_entity_poly.entity_id
_entity_poly.type
_entity_poly.pdbx_seq_one_letter_code
_entity_poly.pdbx_strand_id
1 'polypeptide(L)'
;MGSASSQSVVNPFQSVIQPVNVQDCPEEFDQTKREAMFAFRTTDLGSNDQSSAVIKELKHWSLVVHFPRGKKTYLFEADREDGTAGLLQATRTENVNYLVFHRADYFGTLHTSPRELLKKAKKVKSNGTPYNLTTNNCQTWLKQFLQLISPKLFKSFQAM
;
A
#
# COMPACT_ATOMS: atom_id res chain seq x y z
N MET A 1 -10.26 2.87 52.16
CA MET A 1 -10.39 3.64 50.90
C MET A 1 -9.53 2.92 49.87
N GLY A 2 -10.17 2.11 49.02
CA GLY A 2 -9.49 1.29 48.03
C GLY A 2 -9.31 2.04 46.71
N SER A 3 -8.07 2.17 46.26
CA SER A 3 -7.73 2.69 44.94
C SER A 3 -8.01 1.63 43.89
N ALA A 4 -9.00 1.86 43.03
CA ALA A 4 -9.21 1.07 41.83
C ALA A 4 -8.21 1.53 40.76
N SER A 5 -7.18 0.72 40.52
CA SER A 5 -6.30 0.88 39.36
C SER A 5 -7.04 0.37 38.13
N SER A 6 -7.48 1.30 37.27
CA SER A 6 -8.06 0.98 35.96
C SER A 6 -7.02 0.29 35.08
N GLN A 7 -7.13 -1.02 34.94
CA GLN A 7 -6.43 -1.76 33.88
C GLN A 7 -7.07 -1.42 32.54
N SER A 8 -6.29 -0.88 31.62
CA SER A 8 -6.70 -0.69 30.23
C SER A 8 -6.97 -2.06 29.61
N VAL A 9 -8.23 -2.30 29.22
CA VAL A 9 -8.64 -3.51 28.51
C VAL A 9 -8.04 -3.44 27.11
N VAL A 10 -6.94 -4.16 26.89
CA VAL A 10 -6.38 -4.36 25.55
C VAL A 10 -7.33 -5.28 24.79
N ASN A 11 -7.94 -4.78 23.72
CA ASN A 11 -8.91 -5.53 22.92
C ASN A 11 -8.19 -6.67 22.15
N PRO A 12 -8.46 -7.97 22.44
CA PRO A 12 -7.68 -9.08 21.91
C PRO A 12 -7.93 -9.40 20.42
N PHE A 13 -8.75 -8.60 19.73
CA PHE A 13 -9.13 -8.81 18.33
C PHE A 13 -8.52 -7.82 17.34
N GLN A 14 -7.70 -6.87 17.78
CA GLN A 14 -6.89 -6.04 16.90
C GLN A 14 -5.49 -6.62 16.80
N SER A 15 -5.30 -7.61 15.94
CA SER A 15 -3.97 -7.77 15.34
C SER A 15 -3.68 -6.44 14.64
N VAL A 16 -2.76 -5.65 15.18
CA VAL A 16 -2.33 -4.42 14.54
C VAL A 16 -1.66 -4.84 13.24
N ILE A 17 -2.38 -4.74 12.13
CA ILE A 17 -1.83 -5.04 10.82
C ILE A 17 -0.88 -3.89 10.50
N GLN A 18 0.41 -4.08 10.78
CA GLN A 18 1.39 -3.03 10.57
C GLN A 18 1.94 -3.07 9.14
N PRO A 19 2.01 -1.91 8.47
CA PRO A 19 2.75 -1.79 7.23
C PRO A 19 4.22 -2.15 7.47
N VAL A 20 4.81 -2.93 6.59
CA VAL A 20 6.24 -3.27 6.62
C VAL A 20 6.89 -2.66 5.40
N ASN A 21 8.04 -2.00 5.55
CA ASN A 21 8.84 -1.53 4.42
C ASN A 21 9.07 -2.68 3.43
N VAL A 22 8.84 -2.44 2.14
CA VAL A 22 9.03 -3.47 1.12
C VAL A 22 10.46 -3.98 1.08
N GLN A 23 11.46 -3.17 1.42
CA GLN A 23 12.87 -3.58 1.48
C GLN A 23 13.15 -4.51 2.66
N ASP A 24 12.50 -4.26 3.80
CA ASP A 24 12.66 -5.03 5.04
C ASP A 24 11.71 -6.23 5.10
N CYS A 25 10.75 -6.33 4.18
CA CYS A 25 9.87 -7.50 4.09
C CYS A 25 10.70 -8.77 3.92
N PRO A 26 10.50 -9.80 4.77
CA PRO A 26 11.15 -11.08 4.61
C PRO A 26 10.75 -11.73 3.28
N GLU A 27 11.46 -12.77 2.88
CA GLU A 27 11.08 -13.50 1.68
C GLU A 27 9.65 -14.05 1.79
N GLU A 28 8.83 -13.76 0.78
CA GLU A 28 7.47 -14.27 0.71
C GLU A 28 7.48 -15.72 0.21
N PHE A 29 6.98 -16.63 1.04
CA PHE A 29 6.97 -18.07 0.77
C PHE A 29 5.82 -18.49 -0.13
N ASP A 30 4.77 -17.68 -0.26
CA ASP A 30 3.66 -17.96 -1.16
C ASP A 30 4.03 -17.70 -2.62
N GLN A 31 4.47 -18.78 -3.29
CA GLN A 31 4.90 -18.74 -4.69
C GLN A 31 3.81 -19.16 -5.66
N THR A 32 2.66 -19.64 -5.15
CA THR A 32 1.60 -20.20 -5.96
C THR A 32 0.98 -19.11 -6.82
N LYS A 33 1.18 -19.23 -8.13
CA LYS A 33 0.52 -18.35 -9.08
C LYS A 33 -0.96 -18.67 -9.13
N ARG A 34 -1.77 -17.63 -9.08
CA ARG A 34 -3.23 -17.68 -9.17
C ARG A 34 -3.74 -16.34 -9.65
N GLU A 35 -5.01 -16.31 -10.00
CA GLU A 35 -5.66 -15.05 -10.31
C GLU A 35 -5.62 -14.12 -9.08
N ALA A 36 -5.14 -12.91 -9.32
CA ALA A 36 -5.14 -11.80 -8.39
C ALA A 36 -5.96 -10.66 -8.98
N MET A 37 -6.79 -10.03 -8.16
CA MET A 37 -7.60 -8.88 -8.51
C MET A 37 -6.91 -7.61 -8.01
N PHE A 38 -6.82 -6.60 -8.87
CA PHE A 38 -6.14 -5.34 -8.58
C PHE A 38 -7.18 -4.22 -8.51
N ALA A 39 -7.13 -3.46 -7.43
CA ALA A 39 -7.98 -2.31 -7.21
C ALA A 39 -7.15 -1.12 -6.72
N PHE A 40 -7.58 0.07 -7.10
CA PHE A 40 -6.94 1.32 -6.77
C PHE A 40 -7.71 2.03 -5.67
N ARG A 41 -6.99 2.57 -4.69
CA ARG A 41 -7.60 3.35 -3.63
C ARG A 41 -6.91 4.70 -3.53
N THR A 42 -7.73 5.74 -3.41
CA THR A 42 -7.27 7.03 -2.88
C THR A 42 -7.67 7.18 -1.42
N THR A 43 -6.78 7.72 -0.60
CA THR A 43 -7.13 8.16 0.74
C THR A 43 -6.74 9.62 0.86
N ASP A 44 -7.63 10.44 1.41
CA ASP A 44 -7.29 11.82 1.72
C ASP A 44 -6.22 11.81 2.82
N LEU A 45 -5.05 12.41 2.54
CA LEU A 45 -4.01 12.64 3.53
C LEU A 45 -4.50 13.76 4.45
N GLY A 46 -5.38 13.42 5.39
CA GLY A 46 -5.84 14.23 6.51
C GLY A 46 -5.95 15.75 6.29
N SER A 47 -7.18 16.27 6.20
CA SER A 47 -7.45 17.68 6.45
C SER A 47 -7.22 18.02 7.93
N ASN A 48 -5.97 18.18 8.34
CA ASN A 48 -5.67 19.00 9.51
C ASN A 48 -5.67 20.45 9.03
N ASP A 49 -6.61 21.23 9.59
CA ASP A 49 -6.76 22.65 9.34
C ASP A 49 -5.40 23.39 9.35
N GLN A 50 -5.25 24.30 8.38
CA GLN A 50 -4.23 25.35 8.28
C GLN A 50 -2.94 25.14 7.43
N SER A 51 -2.97 24.48 6.28
CA SER A 51 -1.99 24.86 5.24
C SER A 51 -2.50 24.74 3.80
N SER A 52 -2.53 25.90 3.13
CA SER A 52 -2.52 26.15 1.69
C SER A 52 -3.43 25.31 0.78
N ALA A 53 -4.22 25.99 -0.07
CA ALA A 53 -5.04 25.38 -1.12
C ALA A 53 -4.28 24.39 -2.04
N VAL A 54 -2.95 24.41 -2.04
CA VAL A 54 -2.07 23.49 -2.79
C VAL A 54 -2.00 22.07 -2.20
N ILE A 55 -2.24 21.89 -0.90
CA ILE A 55 -2.12 20.57 -0.23
C ILE A 55 -3.42 19.75 -0.33
N LYS A 56 -4.56 20.40 -0.59
CA LYS A 56 -5.90 19.77 -0.68
C LYS A 56 -6.05 18.77 -1.85
N GLU A 57 -5.15 18.76 -2.82
CA GLU A 57 -5.25 17.92 -4.02
C GLU A 57 -4.30 16.71 -4.03
N LEU A 58 -3.37 16.61 -3.08
CA LEU A 58 -2.44 15.48 -3.02
C LEU A 58 -3.11 14.27 -2.36
N LYS A 59 -3.91 13.55 -3.12
CA LYS A 59 -4.46 12.25 -2.70
C LYS A 59 -3.35 11.22 -2.60
N HIS A 60 -3.35 10.45 -1.52
CA HIS A 60 -2.48 9.29 -1.39
C HIS A 60 -2.98 8.15 -2.26
N TRP A 61 -2.07 7.48 -2.97
CA TRP A 61 -2.37 6.41 -3.90
C TRP A 61 -1.87 5.09 -3.35
N SER A 62 -2.78 4.12 -3.24
CA SER A 62 -2.45 2.77 -2.79
C SER A 62 -3.02 1.72 -3.76
N LEU A 63 -2.29 0.62 -3.93
CA LEU A 63 -2.73 -0.54 -4.68
C LEU A 63 -3.21 -1.63 -3.74
N VAL A 64 -4.45 -2.07 -3.94
CA VAL A 64 -5.02 -3.22 -3.23
C VAL A 64 -4.96 -4.44 -4.15
N VAL A 65 -4.40 -5.53 -3.66
CA VAL A 65 -4.33 -6.80 -4.40
C VAL A 65 -5.00 -7.90 -3.60
N HIS A 66 -6.08 -8.46 -4.14
CA HIS A 66 -6.82 -9.54 -3.52
C HIS A 66 -6.60 -10.86 -4.26
N PHE A 67 -6.32 -11.93 -3.51
CA PHE A 67 -6.18 -13.29 -4.02
C PHE A 67 -7.36 -14.15 -3.54
N PRO A 68 -8.44 -14.33 -4.33
CA PRO A 68 -9.68 -14.98 -3.86
C PRO A 68 -9.47 -16.39 -3.32
N ARG A 69 -8.69 -17.21 -4.03
CA ARG A 69 -8.41 -18.61 -3.64
C ARG A 69 -7.51 -18.72 -2.41
N GLY A 70 -6.67 -17.72 -2.15
CA GLY A 70 -5.83 -17.66 -0.96
C GLY A 70 -6.47 -16.91 0.20
N LYS A 71 -7.60 -16.23 -0.03
CA LYS A 71 -8.27 -15.29 0.90
C LYS A 71 -7.31 -14.26 1.51
N LYS A 72 -6.26 -13.88 0.79
CA LYS A 72 -5.27 -12.88 1.21
C LYS A 72 -5.48 -11.59 0.44
N THR A 73 -5.39 -10.48 1.15
CA THR A 73 -5.42 -9.13 0.57
C THR A 73 -4.17 -8.38 1.01
N TYR A 74 -3.51 -7.76 0.06
CA TYR A 74 -2.32 -6.97 0.26
C TYR A 74 -2.61 -5.51 -0.10
N LEU A 75 -2.06 -4.58 0.66
CA LEU A 75 -2.00 -3.17 0.31
C LEU A 75 -0.53 -2.83 0.06
N PHE A 76 -0.26 -2.19 -1.08
CA PHE A 76 1.03 -1.61 -1.41
C PHE A 76 0.86 -0.10 -1.55
N GLU A 77 1.72 0.65 -0.89
CA GLU A 77 1.72 2.10 -0.94
C GLU A 77 3.14 2.62 -0.71
N ALA A 78 3.34 3.91 -0.98
CA ALA A 78 4.60 4.56 -0.67
C ALA A 78 4.33 5.94 -0.13
N ASP A 79 5.10 6.36 0.86
CA ASP A 79 5.00 7.69 1.46
C ASP A 79 6.39 8.24 1.75
N ARG A 80 6.45 9.50 2.18
CA ARG A 80 7.66 10.07 2.74
C ARG A 80 7.96 9.37 4.07
N GLU A 81 9.20 8.89 4.21
CA GLU A 81 9.71 8.39 5.49
C GLU A 81 9.65 9.51 6.54
N ASP A 82 9.10 9.18 7.71
CA ASP A 82 9.11 10.03 8.89
C ASP A 82 10.54 10.08 9.47
N GLY A 83 11.25 11.18 9.22
CA GLY A 83 12.63 11.34 9.69
C GLY A 83 13.44 12.38 8.94
N THR A 84 14.76 12.38 9.19
CA THR A 84 15.71 13.38 8.67
C THR A 84 16.05 13.21 7.19
N ALA A 85 15.93 12.00 6.63
CA ALA A 85 16.32 11.72 5.25
C ALA A 85 15.22 12.06 4.23
N GLY A 86 13.93 12.03 4.64
CA GLY A 86 12.80 12.38 3.78
C GLY A 86 12.75 11.55 2.48
N LEU A 87 13.08 10.27 2.56
CA LEU A 87 13.10 9.36 1.42
C LEU A 87 11.70 8.87 1.09
N LEU A 88 11.49 8.40 -0.14
CA LEU A 88 10.28 7.70 -0.51
C LEU A 88 10.38 6.24 -0.07
N GLN A 89 9.50 5.84 0.83
CA GLN A 89 9.46 4.52 1.43
C GLN A 89 8.18 3.80 1.03
N ALA A 90 8.33 2.66 0.37
CA ALA A 90 7.21 1.80 0.06
C ALA A 90 6.96 0.79 1.16
N THR A 91 5.69 0.52 1.44
CA THR A 91 5.25 -0.45 2.43
C THR A 91 4.33 -1.49 1.80
N ARG A 92 4.27 -2.65 2.45
CA ARG A 92 3.32 -3.71 2.18
C ARG A 92 2.61 -4.06 3.48
N THR A 93 1.30 -4.11 3.41
CA THR A 93 0.42 -4.53 4.50
C THR A 93 -0.29 -5.80 4.07
N GLU A 94 -0.20 -6.87 4.86
CA GLU A 94 -0.85 -8.16 4.56
C GLU A 94 -2.17 -8.33 5.31
N ASN A 95 -3.02 -9.27 4.88
CA ASN A 95 -4.29 -9.60 5.55
C ASN A 95 -5.22 -8.40 5.76
N VAL A 96 -5.12 -7.42 4.87
CA VAL A 96 -5.97 -6.23 4.89
C VAL A 96 -7.42 -6.67 4.79
N ASN A 97 -8.29 -6.05 5.59
CA ASN A 97 -9.72 -6.37 5.59
C ASN A 97 -10.25 -6.32 4.14
N TYR A 98 -10.92 -7.38 3.71
CA TYR A 98 -11.49 -7.49 2.36
C TYR A 98 -12.40 -6.29 1.99
N LEU A 99 -13.04 -5.64 2.96
CA LEU A 99 -13.81 -4.42 2.74
C LEU A 99 -12.99 -3.27 2.16
N VAL A 100 -11.68 -3.23 2.40
CA VAL A 100 -10.78 -2.26 1.78
C VAL A 100 -10.70 -2.49 0.27
N PHE A 101 -10.65 -3.75 -0.16
CA PHE A 101 -10.71 -4.08 -1.59
C PHE A 101 -12.09 -3.75 -2.18
N HIS A 102 -13.17 -4.08 -1.47
CA HIS A 102 -14.54 -3.79 -1.95
C HIS A 102 -14.83 -2.28 -2.11
N ARG A 103 -14.16 -1.41 -1.35
CA ARG A 103 -14.30 0.05 -1.44
C ARG A 103 -13.29 0.70 -2.39
N ALA A 104 -12.42 -0.09 -3.02
CA ALA A 104 -11.42 0.37 -3.97
C ALA A 104 -11.95 0.20 -5.41
N ASP A 105 -11.39 0.99 -6.33
CA ASP A 105 -11.76 0.98 -7.75
C ASP A 105 -11.06 -0.18 -8.46
N TYR A 106 -11.81 -1.25 -8.74
CA TYR A 106 -11.28 -2.41 -9.45
C TYR A 106 -10.92 -2.08 -10.90
N PHE A 107 -9.75 -2.55 -11.37
CA PHE A 107 -9.28 -2.23 -12.72
C PHE A 107 -8.62 -3.37 -13.50
N GLY A 108 -8.51 -4.55 -12.91
CA GLY A 108 -8.11 -5.73 -13.67
C GLY A 108 -7.66 -6.92 -12.85
N THR A 109 -7.44 -8.02 -13.55
CA THR A 109 -6.86 -9.24 -13.01
C THR A 109 -5.53 -9.59 -13.68
N LEU A 110 -4.69 -10.30 -12.95
CA LEU A 110 -3.46 -10.90 -13.46
C LEU A 110 -3.20 -12.22 -12.75
N HIS A 111 -2.65 -13.20 -13.49
CA HIS A 111 -2.17 -14.45 -12.90
C HIS A 111 -0.76 -14.25 -12.33
N THR A 112 -0.63 -14.16 -11.00
CA THR A 112 0.63 -13.88 -10.30
C THR A 112 0.63 -14.47 -8.89
N SER A 113 1.67 -14.22 -8.09
CA SER A 113 1.77 -14.65 -6.70
C SER A 113 2.23 -13.50 -5.80
N PRO A 114 1.96 -13.57 -4.48
CA PRO A 114 2.49 -12.60 -3.52
C PRO A 114 4.01 -12.43 -3.64
N ARG A 115 4.76 -13.53 -3.84
CA ARG A 115 6.22 -13.49 -4.00
C ARG A 115 6.66 -12.68 -5.22
N GLU A 116 5.98 -12.83 -6.36
CA GLU A 116 6.30 -12.05 -7.56
C GLU A 116 6.02 -10.56 -7.36
N LEU A 117 4.90 -10.22 -6.71
CA LEU A 117 4.55 -8.83 -6.42
C LEU A 117 5.58 -8.18 -5.49
N LEU A 118 5.96 -8.85 -4.40
CA LEU A 118 6.99 -8.34 -3.50
C LEU A 118 8.34 -8.15 -4.22
N LYS A 119 8.77 -9.15 -5.02
CA LYS A 119 10.01 -9.04 -5.80
C LYS A 119 10.00 -7.85 -6.76
N LYS A 120 8.85 -7.52 -7.35
CA LYS A 120 8.69 -6.36 -8.24
C LYS A 120 8.64 -5.05 -7.45
N ALA A 121 7.95 -5.02 -6.30
CA ALA A 121 7.90 -3.84 -5.43
C ALA A 121 9.29 -3.43 -4.95
N LYS A 122 10.13 -4.40 -4.55
CA LYS A 122 11.54 -4.17 -4.17
C LYS A 122 12.38 -3.55 -5.29
N LYS A 123 12.02 -3.79 -6.56
CA LYS A 123 12.75 -3.32 -7.76
C LYS A 123 12.30 -1.94 -8.26
N VAL A 124 11.30 -1.31 -7.64
CA VAL A 124 10.87 0.04 -8.02
C VAL A 124 12.02 1.01 -7.76
N LYS A 125 12.39 1.79 -8.78
CA LYS A 125 13.60 2.62 -8.77
C LYS A 125 13.55 3.77 -7.75
N SER A 126 12.36 4.22 -7.41
CA SER A 126 12.16 5.32 -6.45
C SER A 126 12.21 4.90 -4.98
N ASN A 127 12.36 3.61 -4.68
CA ASN A 127 12.54 3.16 -3.30
C ASN A 127 13.83 3.74 -2.72
N GLY A 128 13.74 4.39 -1.56
CA GLY A 128 14.90 4.94 -0.86
C GLY A 128 15.53 6.16 -1.56
N THR A 129 14.86 6.75 -2.54
CA THR A 129 15.30 8.01 -3.17
C THR A 129 14.58 9.20 -2.54
N PRO A 130 15.13 10.43 -2.60
CA PRO A 130 14.51 11.60 -1.97
C PRO A 130 13.07 11.82 -2.42
N TYR A 131 12.15 11.99 -1.46
CA TYR A 131 10.75 12.29 -1.74
C TYR A 131 10.61 13.67 -2.37
N ASN A 132 9.74 13.78 -3.36
CA ASN A 132 9.36 15.06 -3.95
C ASN A 132 7.86 15.06 -4.27
N LEU A 133 7.14 16.08 -3.78
CA LEU A 133 5.70 16.23 -3.92
C LEU A 133 5.22 16.16 -5.37
N THR A 134 6.03 16.58 -6.35
CA THR A 134 5.63 16.66 -7.77
C THR A 134 6.28 15.59 -8.64
N THR A 135 7.52 15.19 -8.37
CA THR A 135 8.29 14.32 -9.29
C THR A 135 8.63 12.93 -8.73
N ASN A 136 8.56 12.73 -7.41
CA ASN A 136 8.91 11.45 -6.78
C ASN A 136 8.10 11.20 -5.50
N ASN A 137 6.85 10.78 -5.68
CA ASN A 137 5.84 10.59 -4.63
C ASN A 137 5.15 9.22 -4.75
N CYS A 138 4.08 9.01 -3.96
CA CYS A 138 3.26 7.81 -3.96
C CYS A 138 2.70 7.46 -5.36
N GLN A 139 2.27 8.47 -6.12
CA GLN A 139 1.67 8.28 -7.44
C GLN A 139 2.70 7.82 -8.47
N THR A 140 3.88 8.43 -8.48
CA THR A 140 4.97 8.03 -9.38
C THR A 140 5.47 6.64 -9.03
N TRP A 141 5.56 6.30 -7.74
CA TRP A 141 5.92 4.96 -7.29
C TRP A 141 4.91 3.92 -7.78
N LEU A 142 3.60 4.17 -7.60
CA LEU A 142 2.55 3.25 -8.01
C LEU A 142 2.58 2.98 -9.52
N LYS A 143 2.77 4.03 -10.32
CA LYS A 143 2.89 3.91 -11.78
C LYS A 143 4.09 3.04 -12.18
N GLN A 144 5.25 3.27 -11.57
CA GLN A 144 6.45 2.43 -11.82
C GLN A 144 6.20 0.98 -11.40
N PHE A 145 5.55 0.76 -10.25
CA PHE A 145 5.26 -0.59 -9.77
C PHE A 145 4.31 -1.34 -10.71
N LEU A 146 3.24 -0.70 -11.17
CA LEU A 146 2.29 -1.29 -12.13
C LEU A 146 2.96 -1.63 -13.47
N GLN A 147 3.88 -0.79 -13.95
CA GLN A 147 4.68 -1.09 -15.15
C GLN A 147 5.54 -2.35 -14.98
N LEU A 148 6.15 -2.53 -13.80
CA LEU A 148 6.89 -3.75 -13.47
C LEU A 148 5.97 -4.98 -13.31
N ILE A 149 4.75 -4.78 -12.81
CA ILE A 149 3.74 -5.84 -12.69
C ILE A 149 3.32 -6.34 -14.07
N SER A 150 2.77 -5.46 -14.91
CA SER A 150 2.33 -5.79 -16.26
C SER A 150 1.99 -4.52 -17.05
N PRO A 151 2.55 -4.33 -18.27
CA PRO A 151 2.16 -3.23 -19.14
C PRO A 151 0.66 -3.21 -19.47
N LYS A 152 0.03 -4.38 -19.59
CA LYS A 152 -1.42 -4.49 -19.83
C LYS A 152 -2.21 -3.95 -18.64
N LEU A 153 -1.80 -4.35 -17.42
CA LEU A 153 -2.46 -3.91 -16.19
C LEU A 153 -2.28 -2.40 -15.98
N PHE A 154 -1.09 -1.87 -16.28
CA PHE A 154 -0.83 -0.44 -16.26
C PHE A 154 -1.71 0.34 -17.25
N LYS A 155 -1.90 -0.18 -18.46
CA LYS A 155 -2.81 0.43 -19.44
C LYS A 155 -4.26 0.46 -18.94
N SER A 156 -4.75 -0.61 -18.31
CA SER A 156 -6.08 -0.63 -17.70
C SER A 156 -6.23 0.41 -16.60
N PHE A 157 -5.21 0.56 -15.74
CA PHE A 157 -5.19 1.58 -14.70
C PHE A 157 -5.25 3.01 -15.27
N GLN A 158 -4.56 3.29 -16.39
CA GLN A 158 -4.59 4.60 -17.03
C GLN A 158 -5.93 4.94 -17.72
N ALA A 159 -6.80 3.96 -17.91
CA ALA A 159 -8.09 4.12 -18.57
C ALA A 159 -9.27 4.25 -17.59
N MET A 160 -9.00 4.20 -16.28
CA MET A 160 -9.98 4.53 -15.23
C MET A 160 -10.22 6.04 -15.18
#